data_AF-A6TSV7-F1
#
_entry.id   AF-A6TSV7-F1
#
_cell.length_a   1.000
_cell.length_b   1.000
_cell.length_c   1.000
_cell.angle_alpha   90.00
_cell.angle_beta   90.00
_cell.angle_gamma   90.00
#
_symmetry.space_group_name_H-M   'P 1'
#
loop_
_entity.id
_entity.type
_entity.pdbx_description
1 polymer ?
#
loop_
_entity_poly.entity_id
_entity_poly.type
_entity_poly.pdbx_seq_one_letter_code
_entity_poly.pdbx_strand_id
1 'polypeptide(L)'
;MAQIVDINEYRSIKQKQFFVRLYQFFNENLDYQLDHTLVDFDEAFIELCQRYRMDAAHVDFFRIPIITFITTVLIYNSDLKDFFPQSVQLQNVENRLLFKNTLIEILKTLEPEYCGENKAKYFEAEMEITIERGFENLLRIIPQKIEFI
;
A
#
# COMPACT_ATOMS: atom_id res chain seq x y z
N MET A 1 -23.45 29.96 1.23
CA MET A 1 -23.66 28.96 0.16
C MET A 1 -23.26 27.61 0.73
N ALA A 2 -24.20 26.67 0.89
CA ALA A 2 -23.89 25.34 1.38
C ALA A 2 -23.30 24.52 0.23
N GLN A 3 -22.06 24.04 0.39
CA GLN A 3 -21.51 23.01 -0.51
C GLN A 3 -22.29 21.72 -0.25
N ILE A 4 -23.03 21.27 -1.26
CA ILE A 4 -23.60 19.91 -1.27
C ILE A 4 -22.40 18.99 -1.51
N VAL A 5 -21.87 18.41 -0.43
CA VAL A 5 -20.84 17.37 -0.53
C VAL A 5 -21.56 16.03 -0.61
N ASP A 6 -21.27 15.25 -1.64
CA ASP A 6 -21.77 13.87 -1.73
C ASP A 6 -21.29 13.07 -0.51
N ILE A 7 -22.21 12.44 0.21
CA ILE A 7 -21.93 11.70 1.44
C ILE A 7 -20.90 10.58 1.20
N ASN A 8 -20.92 9.96 0.01
CA ASN A 8 -19.98 8.90 -0.36
C ASN A 8 -18.58 9.45 -0.64
N GLU A 9 -18.51 10.61 -1.29
CA GLU A 9 -17.25 11.31 -1.52
C GLU A 9 -16.62 11.79 -0.21
N TYR A 10 -17.45 12.38 0.67
CA TYR A 10 -17.02 12.78 2.02
C TYR A 10 -16.48 11.60 2.82
N ARG A 11 -17.18 10.45 2.82
CA ARG A 11 -16.74 9.23 3.50
C ARG A 11 -15.39 8.76 2.97
N SER A 12 -15.23 8.73 1.66
CA SER A 12 -13.99 8.28 1.00
C SER A 12 -12.80 9.20 1.34
N ILE A 13 -13.02 10.51 1.34
CA ILE A 13 -12.00 11.50 1.74
C ILE A 13 -11.59 11.28 3.21
N LYS A 14 -12.57 11.08 4.11
CA LYS A 14 -12.28 10.84 5.53
C LYS A 14 -11.52 9.56 5.77
N GLN A 15 -11.85 8.49 5.04
CA GLN A 15 -11.10 7.23 5.11
C GLN A 15 -9.65 7.42 4.67
N LYS A 16 -9.40 8.10 3.54
CA LYS A 16 -8.04 8.41 3.09
C LYS A 16 -7.26 9.22 4.13
N GLN A 17 -7.88 10.27 4.69
CA GLN A 17 -7.27 11.08 5.76
C GLN A 17 -6.94 10.26 7.01
N PHE A 18 -7.80 9.31 7.37
CA PHE A 18 -7.57 8.41 8.49
C PHE A 18 -6.31 7.56 8.27
N PHE A 19 -6.20 6.87 7.13
CA PHE A 19 -5.03 6.04 6.82
C PHE A 19 -3.73 6.85 6.77
N VAL A 20 -3.74 8.06 6.18
CA VAL A 20 -2.55 8.93 6.15
C VAL A 20 -2.13 9.35 7.56
N ARG A 21 -3.07 9.73 8.43
CA ARG A 21 -2.76 10.10 9.82
C ARG A 21 -2.23 8.92 10.63
N LEU A 22 -2.79 7.74 10.40
CA LEU A 22 -2.37 6.55 11.10
C LEU A 22 -0.97 6.08 10.64
N TYR A 23 -0.68 6.22 9.35
CA TYR A 23 0.67 6.04 8.82
C TYR A 23 1.66 7.03 9.48
N GLN A 24 1.32 8.32 9.55
CA GLN A 24 2.16 9.32 10.22
C GLN A 24 2.40 8.97 11.68
N PHE A 25 1.35 8.59 12.41
CA PHE A 25 1.45 8.14 13.79
C PHE A 25 2.42 6.95 13.92
N PHE A 26 2.26 5.90 13.10
CA PHE A 26 3.18 4.77 13.17
C PHE A 26 4.61 5.15 12.80
N ASN A 27 4.79 5.99 11.77
CA ASN A 27 6.11 6.38 11.30
C ASN A 27 6.88 7.18 12.35
N GLU A 28 6.21 8.11 13.05
CA GLU A 28 6.78 8.84 14.19
C GLU A 28 7.20 7.90 15.32
N ASN A 29 6.41 6.85 15.59
CA ASN A 29 6.71 5.86 16.64
C ASN A 29 7.74 4.81 16.23
N LEU A 30 8.13 4.76 14.95
CA LEU A 30 9.11 3.84 14.38
C LEU A 30 10.35 4.58 13.88
N ASP A 31 10.68 5.73 14.46
CA ASP A 31 11.84 6.56 14.10
C ASP A 31 11.95 6.81 12.57
N TYR A 32 10.81 7.08 11.93
CA TYR A 32 10.68 7.36 10.50
C TYR A 32 11.07 6.20 9.55
N GLN A 33 11.13 4.96 10.06
CA GLN A 33 11.47 3.78 9.23
C GLN A 33 10.41 3.41 8.18
N LEU A 34 9.16 3.87 8.32
CA LEU A 34 8.14 3.64 7.29
C LEU A 34 8.36 4.52 6.07
N ASP A 35 8.97 5.70 6.22
CA ASP A 35 9.33 6.54 5.07
C ASP A 35 10.41 5.86 4.23
N HIS A 36 11.40 5.23 4.87
CA HIS A 36 12.38 4.40 4.16
C HIS A 36 11.72 3.26 3.40
N THR A 37 10.79 2.54 4.04
CA THR A 37 10.05 1.47 3.37
C THR A 37 9.22 1.98 2.19
N LEU A 38 8.63 3.17 2.33
CA LEU A 38 7.82 3.80 1.28
C LEU A 38 8.70 4.20 0.08
N VAL A 39 9.90 4.75 0.34
CA VAL A 39 10.90 5.05 -0.70
C VAL A 39 11.37 3.77 -1.40
N ASP A 40 11.66 2.70 -0.65
CA ASP A 40 12.06 1.41 -1.21
C ASP A 40 10.99 0.84 -2.17
N PHE A 41 9.70 0.98 -1.81
CA PHE A 41 8.60 0.60 -2.70
C PHE A 41 8.57 1.45 -3.96
N ASP A 42 8.66 2.77 -3.84
CA ASP A 42 8.64 3.67 -4.99
C ASP A 42 9.79 3.36 -5.95
N GLU A 43 11.02 3.22 -5.43
CA GLU A 43 12.20 2.87 -6.23
C GLU A 43 12.04 1.52 -6.93
N ALA A 44 11.60 0.49 -6.20
CA ALA A 44 11.42 -0.85 -6.77
C ALA A 44 10.33 -0.88 -7.85
N PHE A 45 9.22 -0.16 -7.69
CA PHE A 45 8.18 -0.09 -8.70
C PHE A 45 8.57 0.77 -9.91
N ILE A 46 9.36 1.83 -9.71
CA ILE A 46 9.94 2.63 -10.82
C ILE A 46 10.85 1.74 -11.66
N GLU A 47 11.77 1.02 -11.02
CA GLU A 47 12.67 0.08 -11.71
C GLU A 47 11.90 -1.01 -12.46
N LEU A 48 10.83 -1.53 -11.85
CA LEU A 48 9.99 -2.53 -12.47
C LEU A 48 9.27 -1.97 -13.71
N CYS A 49 8.68 -0.79 -13.62
CA CYS A 49 8.04 -0.13 -14.77
C CYS A 49 9.06 0.10 -15.90
N GLN A 50 10.25 0.61 -15.58
CA GLN A 50 11.32 0.85 -16.55
C GLN A 50 11.79 -0.43 -17.25
N ARG A 51 12.01 -1.52 -16.50
CA ARG A 51 12.43 -2.83 -17.03
C ARG A 51 11.43 -3.37 -18.05
N TYR A 52 10.14 -3.14 -17.80
CA TYR A 52 9.06 -3.54 -18.66
C TYR A 52 8.61 -2.43 -19.62
N ARG A 53 9.37 -1.34 -19.78
CA ARG A 53 9.06 -0.23 -20.70
C ARG A 53 7.64 0.34 -20.52
N MET A 54 7.19 0.43 -19.29
CA MET A 54 5.97 1.16 -18.89
C MET A 54 6.36 2.56 -18.43
N ASP A 55 5.42 3.50 -18.46
CA ASP A 55 5.67 4.85 -17.92
C ASP A 55 5.90 4.78 -16.39
N ALA A 56 7.07 5.22 -15.93
CA ALA A 56 7.41 5.25 -14.52
C ALA A 56 6.54 6.26 -13.74
N ALA A 57 5.95 7.26 -14.41
CA ALA A 57 5.02 8.20 -13.78
C ALA A 57 3.75 7.52 -13.25
N HIS A 58 3.43 6.29 -13.69
CA HIS A 58 2.33 5.52 -13.12
C HIS A 58 2.51 5.18 -11.63
N VAL A 59 3.76 5.14 -11.15
CA VAL A 59 4.08 4.87 -9.74
C VAL A 59 3.54 5.97 -8.81
N ASP A 60 3.35 7.20 -9.29
CA ASP A 60 2.74 8.28 -8.51
C ASP A 60 1.33 7.91 -8.00
N PHE A 61 0.62 7.03 -8.74
CA PHE A 61 -0.70 6.53 -8.36
C PHE A 61 -0.65 5.38 -7.35
N PHE A 62 0.52 4.79 -7.10
CA PHE A 62 0.69 3.66 -6.16
C PHE A 62 0.83 4.11 -4.71
N ARG A 63 1.17 5.39 -4.49
CA ARG A 63 1.45 5.93 -3.15
C ARG A 63 0.35 5.65 -2.13
N ILE A 64 -0.91 5.91 -2.51
CA ILE A 64 -2.06 5.64 -1.62
C ILE A 64 -2.21 4.13 -1.35
N PRO A 65 -2.25 3.25 -2.36
CA PRO A 65 -2.21 1.80 -2.15
C PRO A 65 -1.07 1.32 -1.24
N ILE A 66 0.16 1.83 -1.40
CA ILE A 66 1.31 1.45 -0.57
C ILE A 66 1.07 1.86 0.89
N ILE A 67 0.67 3.11 1.14
CA ILE A 67 0.36 3.60 2.50
C ILE A 67 -0.75 2.76 3.15
N THR A 68 -1.82 2.46 2.42
CA THR A 68 -2.91 1.62 2.91
C THR A 68 -2.42 0.20 3.23
N PHE A 69 -1.59 -0.38 2.37
CA PHE A 69 -1.00 -1.70 2.59
C PHE A 69 -0.15 -1.72 3.87
N ILE A 70 0.81 -0.80 3.99
CA ILE A 70 1.71 -0.66 5.15
C ILE A 70 0.91 -0.53 6.44
N THR A 71 -0.06 0.38 6.44
CA THR A 71 -0.92 0.65 7.59
C THR A 71 -1.70 -0.58 8.01
N THR A 72 -2.25 -1.32 7.05
CA THR A 72 -3.04 -2.52 7.34
C THR A 72 -2.18 -3.66 7.89
N VAL A 73 -0.94 -3.81 7.39
CA VAL A 73 0.05 -4.73 7.98
C VAL A 73 0.34 -4.33 9.43
N LEU A 74 0.61 -3.06 9.69
CA LEU A 74 0.88 -2.58 11.05
C LEU A 74 -0.28 -2.83 12.01
N ILE A 75 -1.52 -2.51 11.62
CA ILE A 75 -2.71 -2.76 12.45
C ILE A 75 -2.82 -4.25 12.75
N TYR A 76 -2.71 -5.13 11.76
CA TYR A 76 -2.91 -6.56 11.95
C TYR A 76 -1.82 -7.20 12.83
N ASN A 77 -0.59 -6.69 12.78
CA ASN A 77 0.55 -7.24 13.51
C ASN A 77 0.89 -6.46 14.79
N SER A 78 0.01 -5.57 15.26
CA SER A 78 0.18 -4.83 16.51
C SER A 78 -1.00 -5.04 17.47
N ASP A 79 -0.82 -4.59 18.71
CA ASP A 79 -1.86 -4.61 19.75
C ASP A 79 -3.06 -3.72 19.40
N LEU A 80 -2.94 -2.87 18.36
CA LEU A 80 -4.05 -2.10 17.83
C LEU A 80 -5.11 -2.95 17.17
N LYS A 81 -4.79 -4.16 16.70
CA LYS A 81 -5.71 -5.03 15.96
C LYS A 81 -7.09 -5.12 16.60
N ASP A 82 -7.13 -5.31 17.92
CA ASP A 82 -8.37 -5.51 18.67
C ASP A 82 -9.22 -4.24 18.83
N PHE A 83 -8.64 -3.06 18.60
CA PHE A 83 -9.35 -1.78 18.58
C PHE A 83 -10.01 -1.49 17.22
N PHE A 84 -9.69 -2.26 16.19
CA PHE A 84 -10.28 -2.12 14.86
C PHE A 84 -11.42 -3.12 14.63
N PRO A 85 -12.48 -2.75 13.89
CA PRO A 85 -13.52 -3.69 13.50
C PRO A 85 -12.92 -4.89 12.74
N GLN A 86 -13.47 -6.09 12.93
CA GLN A 86 -13.03 -7.30 12.23
C GLN A 86 -12.98 -7.13 10.70
N SER A 87 -13.86 -6.30 10.14
CA SER A 87 -13.87 -5.97 8.71
C SER A 87 -12.64 -5.20 8.21
N VAL A 88 -11.86 -4.61 9.11
CA VAL A 88 -10.61 -3.87 8.84
C VAL A 88 -9.37 -4.72 9.20
N GLN A 89 -9.56 -5.82 9.92
CA GLN A 89 -8.50 -6.76 10.29
C GLN A 89 -8.20 -7.74 9.13
N LEU A 90 -7.72 -7.20 8.01
CA LEU A 90 -7.29 -8.01 6.88
C LEU A 90 -6.07 -8.85 7.24
N GLN A 91 -6.14 -10.15 6.99
CA GLN A 91 -4.99 -11.04 7.20
C GLN A 91 -3.85 -10.64 6.25
N ASN A 92 -2.60 -10.83 6.67
CA ASN A 92 -1.44 -10.45 5.87
C ASN A 92 -1.47 -11.00 4.43
N VAL A 93 -1.88 -12.26 4.26
CA VAL A 93 -2.00 -12.89 2.93
C VAL A 93 -3.06 -12.20 2.07
N GLU A 94 -4.25 -11.93 2.64
CA GLU A 94 -5.35 -11.26 1.95
C GLU A 94 -4.99 -9.82 1.59
N ASN A 95 -4.35 -9.08 2.52
CA ASN A 95 -3.90 -7.72 2.31
C ASN A 95 -2.86 -7.62 1.17
N ARG A 96 -1.88 -8.54 1.12
CA ARG A 96 -0.91 -8.60 0.01
C ARG A 96 -1.58 -8.87 -1.33
N LEU A 97 -2.54 -9.80 -1.37
CA LEU A 97 -3.26 -10.12 -2.60
C LEU A 97 -4.09 -8.91 -3.08
N LEU A 98 -4.81 -8.24 -2.18
CA LEU A 98 -5.58 -7.04 -2.48
C LEU A 98 -4.69 -5.89 -2.97
N PHE A 99 -3.54 -5.69 -2.31
CA PHE A 99 -2.58 -4.68 -2.71
C PHE A 99 -2.06 -4.94 -4.13
N LYS A 100 -1.58 -6.15 -4.42
CA LYS A 100 -1.14 -6.56 -5.76
C LYS A 100 -2.22 -6.31 -6.81
N ASN A 101 -3.44 -6.78 -6.56
CA ASN A 101 -4.54 -6.63 -7.51
C ASN A 101 -4.88 -5.16 -7.74
N THR A 102 -4.80 -4.32 -6.70
CA THR A 102 -5.04 -2.87 -6.82
C THR A 102 -4.00 -2.22 -7.72
N LEU A 103 -2.71 -2.54 -7.57
CA LEU A 103 -1.65 -2.01 -8.42
C LEU A 103 -1.83 -2.43 -9.89
N ILE A 104 -2.20 -3.71 -10.12
CA ILE A 104 -2.49 -4.23 -11.46
C ILE A 104 -3.65 -3.48 -12.11
N GLU A 105 -4.75 -3.25 -11.39
CA GLU A 105 -5.91 -2.52 -11.94
C GLU A 105 -5.59 -1.04 -12.23
N ILE A 106 -4.75 -0.40 -11.40
CA ILE A 106 -4.24 0.94 -11.69
C ILE A 106 -3.45 0.91 -13.01
N LEU A 107 -2.54 -0.03 -13.19
CA LEU A 107 -1.73 -0.13 -14.41
C LEU A 107 -2.58 -0.43 -15.64
N LYS A 108 -3.54 -1.35 -15.57
CA LYS A 108 -4.49 -1.61 -16.67
C LYS A 108 -5.28 -0.37 -17.07
N THR A 109 -5.55 0.51 -16.12
CA THR A 109 -6.28 1.75 -16.37
C THR A 109 -5.41 2.81 -17.04
N LEU A 110 -4.13 2.89 -16.66
CA LEU A 110 -3.22 3.95 -17.07
C LEU A 110 -2.35 3.60 -18.29
N GLU A 111 -2.06 2.31 -18.50
CA GLU A 111 -1.18 1.81 -19.54
C GLU A 111 -2.00 1.06 -20.61
N PRO A 112 -2.34 1.71 -21.75
CA PRO A 112 -3.11 1.08 -22.82
C PRO A 112 -2.41 -0.16 -23.41
N GLU A 113 -1.08 -0.18 -23.33
CA GLU A 113 -0.22 -1.29 -23.78
C GLU A 113 0.12 -2.28 -22.66
N TYR A 114 -0.65 -2.31 -21.57
CA TYR A 114 -0.58 -3.35 -20.54
C TYR A 114 -1.03 -4.72 -21.12
N CYS A 115 -0.52 -5.14 -22.28
CA CYS A 115 -0.94 -6.33 -23.00
C CYS A 115 0.09 -6.79 -24.05
N GLY A 116 1.03 -7.61 -23.59
CA GLY A 116 1.21 -8.93 -24.20
C GLY A 116 1.08 -9.96 -23.09
N GLU A 117 0.28 -11.02 -23.26
CA GLU A 117 -0.06 -11.99 -22.19
C GLU A 117 1.18 -12.48 -21.42
N ASN A 118 2.28 -12.72 -22.13
CA ASN A 118 3.53 -13.15 -21.52
C ASN A 118 4.21 -12.03 -20.71
N LYS A 119 4.29 -10.81 -21.24
CA LYS A 119 4.94 -9.67 -20.59
C LYS A 119 4.22 -9.28 -19.30
N ALA A 120 2.88 -9.27 -19.32
CA ALA A 120 2.06 -9.00 -18.15
C ALA A 120 2.29 -10.07 -17.05
N LYS A 121 2.33 -11.35 -17.43
CA LYS A 121 2.56 -12.43 -16.46
C LYS A 121 3.93 -12.34 -15.76
N TYR A 122 5.00 -12.01 -16.49
CA TYR A 122 6.32 -11.84 -15.89
C TYR A 122 6.39 -10.60 -14.99
N PHE A 123 5.78 -9.50 -15.43
CA PHE A 123 5.66 -8.28 -14.64
C PHE A 123 4.92 -8.53 -13.31
N GLU A 124 3.77 -9.20 -13.36
CA GLU A 124 2.97 -9.51 -12.17
C GLU A 124 3.72 -10.42 -11.19
N ALA A 125 4.52 -11.36 -11.69
CA ALA A 125 5.36 -12.21 -10.85
C ALA A 125 6.48 -11.41 -10.16
N GLU A 126 7.14 -10.49 -10.88
CA GLU A 126 8.15 -9.62 -10.27
C GLU A 126 7.56 -8.58 -9.31
N MET A 127 6.36 -8.09 -9.60
CA MET A 127 5.57 -7.27 -8.68
C MET A 127 5.29 -8.03 -7.38
N GLU A 128 4.88 -9.29 -7.47
CA GLU A 128 4.63 -10.14 -6.30
C GLU A 128 5.90 -10.34 -5.46
N ILE A 129 7.05 -10.57 -6.10
CA ILE A 129 8.35 -10.65 -5.40
C ILE A 129 8.69 -9.32 -4.71
N THR A 130 8.43 -8.19 -5.37
CA THR A 130 8.66 -6.85 -4.81
C THR A 130 7.79 -6.61 -3.58
N ILE A 131 6.51 -6.96 -3.66
CA ILE A 131 5.56 -6.87 -2.55
C ILE A 131 5.98 -7.77 -1.39
N GLU A 132 6.40 -9.01 -1.67
CA GLU A 132 6.83 -9.94 -0.63
C GLU A 132 8.06 -9.42 0.12
N ARG A 133 9.06 -8.89 -0.60
CA ARG A 133 10.25 -8.28 0.02
C ARG A 133 9.91 -7.07 0.88
N GLY A 134 9.07 -6.17 0.36
CA GLY A 134 8.61 -5.02 1.12
C GLY A 134 7.82 -5.42 2.36
N PHE A 135 7.00 -6.47 2.26
CA PHE A 135 6.29 -7.06 3.39
C PHE A 135 7.24 -7.64 4.45
N GLU A 136 8.25 -8.42 4.04
CA GLU A 136 9.25 -8.95 4.97
C GLU A 136 10.03 -7.84 5.68
N ASN A 137 10.36 -6.76 4.96
CA ASN A 137 11.01 -5.58 5.55
C ASN A 137 10.08 -4.90 6.56
N LEU A 138 8.80 -4.73 6.23
CA LEU A 138 7.80 -4.20 7.17
C LEU A 138 7.73 -5.05 8.44
N LEU A 139 7.66 -6.37 8.33
CA LEU A 139 7.61 -7.25 9.51
C LEU A 139 8.85 -7.14 10.40
N ARG A 140 10.02 -6.75 9.87
CA ARG A 140 11.25 -6.56 10.66
C ARG A 140 11.24 -5.27 11.47
N ILE A 141 10.57 -4.24 10.97
CA ILE A 141 10.51 -2.93 11.64
C ILE A 141 9.29 -2.80 12.56
N ILE A 142 8.31 -3.71 12.46
CA ILE A 142 7.22 -3.81 13.44
C ILE A 142 7.79 -4.43 14.71
N PRO A 143 7.96 -3.67 15.81
CA PRO A 143 8.35 -4.26 17.08
C PRO A 143 7.25 -5.24 17.47
N GLN A 144 7.61 -6.46 17.85
CA GLN A 144 6.65 -7.55 18.07
C GLN A 144 5.62 -7.30 19.19
N LYS A 145 5.62 -6.13 19.84
CA LYS A 145 4.59 -5.58 20.72
C LYS A 145 4.70 -4.06 20.70
N ILE A 146 3.74 -3.36 20.11
CA ILE A 146 3.58 -1.92 20.36
C ILE A 146 2.93 -1.81 21.74
N GLU A 147 3.73 -1.88 22.81
CA GLU A 147 3.24 -1.63 24.17
C GLU A 147 2.86 -0.15 24.30
N PHE A 148 1.56 0.12 24.44
CA PHE A 148 1.09 1.42 24.89
C PHE A 148 1.45 1.59 26.38
N ILE A 149 2.25 2.60 26.70
CA ILE A 149 2.42 3.10 28.08
C ILE A 149 1.22 3.98 28.42
#